data_AF-A0A0K8P4B6-F1
#
_entry.id   AF-A0A0K8P4B6-F1
#
_cell.length_a   1.000
_cell.length_b   1.000
_cell.length_c   1.000
_cell.angle_alpha   90.00
_cell.angle_beta   90.00
_cell.angle_gamma   90.00
#
_symmetry.space_group_name_H-M   'P 1'
#
loop_
_entity.id
_entity.type
_entity.pdbx_description
1 polymer ?
#
loop_
_entity_poly.entity_id
_entity_poly.type
_entity_poly.pdbx_seq_one_letter_code
_entity_poly.pdbx_strand_id
1 'polypeptide(L)'
;MPQFSAAEINAMRVILAGGSAAARLKLLSQVAVTPPNTATGAPALTGDANTDWTKLKVLPAGKRVAYLTLSVSNDVAKKGALTFEAEMADGVSSGDRLVKPGCWWLPWQSRHIVTLKIDALNGMLKDAANVDFPNPGLFFTAALSGCSVFVRGHVQHPSVYHAGIDGKLFDSGNVKGVFNKAAIKSGQLAGNSADFWRRAMGGMNTGPGGTTWSGQYKPNLAEVNLNHYVNDKATGTTVNAAALEKFIRKNKKLYGIDVLAVSPWGCVFGLREGTVWHFYLQQNVTIIYSKGGAPKQDAAVLRVTEFFPGVGQADPPALKNADFDAITRALA
;
A
#
# COMPACT_ATOMS: atom_id res chain seq x y z
N MET A 1 5.64 9.37 20.86
CA MET A 1 4.19 9.66 20.88
C MET A 1 3.50 8.62 21.76
N PRO A 2 2.39 8.97 22.44
CA PRO A 2 1.58 7.97 23.12
C PRO A 2 1.18 6.90 22.11
N GLN A 3 1.40 5.62 22.47
CA GLN A 3 0.79 4.52 21.75
C GLN A 3 -0.73 4.69 21.85
N PHE A 4 -1.47 4.46 20.76
CA PHE A 4 -2.93 4.59 20.76
C PHE A 4 -3.53 3.77 21.91
N SER A 5 -4.32 4.42 22.75
CA SER A 5 -5.11 3.77 23.78
C SER A 5 -6.15 2.84 23.16
N ALA A 6 -6.65 1.88 23.94
CA ALA A 6 -7.73 1.00 23.48
C ALA A 6 -8.98 1.79 23.03
N ALA A 7 -9.26 2.93 23.68
CA ALA A 7 -10.36 3.82 23.31
C ALA A 7 -10.13 4.47 21.93
N GLU A 8 -8.91 4.94 21.66
CA GLU A 8 -8.53 5.51 20.35
C GLU A 8 -8.60 4.46 19.25
N ILE A 9 -8.05 3.25 19.47
CA ILE A 9 -8.13 2.15 18.51
C ILE A 9 -9.60 1.81 18.21
N ASN A 10 -10.46 1.78 19.24
CA ASN A 10 -11.88 1.55 19.05
C ASN A 10 -12.56 2.67 18.23
N ALA A 11 -12.23 3.93 18.49
CA ALA A 11 -12.75 5.06 17.70
C ALA A 11 -12.32 4.96 16.23
N MET A 12 -11.05 4.62 15.97
CA MET A 12 -10.54 4.40 14.62
C MET A 12 -11.26 3.22 13.93
N ARG A 13 -11.51 2.13 14.67
CA ARG A 13 -12.27 0.98 14.18
C ARG A 13 -13.67 1.39 13.72
N VAL A 14 -14.39 2.17 14.53
CA VAL A 14 -15.74 2.66 14.19
C VAL A 14 -15.70 3.52 12.91
N ILE A 15 -14.72 4.42 12.79
CA ILE A 15 -14.55 5.25 11.58
C ILE A 15 -14.24 4.39 10.35
N LEU A 16 -13.35 3.41 10.44
CA LEU A 16 -13.03 2.54 9.32
C LEU A 16 -14.22 1.65 8.92
N ALA A 17 -14.96 1.11 9.88
CA ALA A 17 -16.10 0.24 9.62
C ALA A 17 -17.29 1.00 8.98
N GLY A 18 -17.70 2.13 9.55
CA GLY A 18 -18.95 2.81 9.15
C GLY A 18 -18.83 4.27 8.74
N GLY A 19 -17.64 4.89 8.88
CA GLY A 19 -17.43 6.29 8.54
C GLY A 19 -17.56 6.59 7.04
N SER A 20 -17.87 7.85 6.72
CA SER A 20 -17.84 8.34 5.33
C SER A 20 -16.44 8.25 4.73
N ALA A 21 -16.33 8.30 3.40
CA ALA A 21 -15.04 8.36 2.72
C ALA A 21 -14.17 9.53 3.24
N ALA A 22 -14.76 10.71 3.45
CA ALA A 22 -14.07 11.86 4.01
C ALA A 22 -13.58 11.63 5.45
N ALA A 23 -14.38 10.99 6.32
CA ALA A 23 -13.97 10.67 7.68
C ALA A 23 -12.80 9.67 7.72
N ARG A 24 -12.86 8.63 6.86
CA ARG A 24 -11.78 7.66 6.69
C ARG A 24 -10.52 8.31 6.14
N LEU A 25 -10.64 9.16 5.12
CA LEU A 25 -9.50 9.89 4.55
C LEU A 25 -8.84 10.80 5.58
N LYS A 26 -9.64 11.53 6.38
CA LYS A 26 -9.12 12.36 7.48
C LYS A 26 -8.33 11.52 8.48
N LEU A 27 -8.89 10.40 8.94
CA LEU A 27 -8.18 9.48 9.84
C LEU A 27 -6.86 8.99 9.22
N LEU A 28 -6.92 8.47 7.98
CA LEU A 28 -5.75 7.95 7.27
C LEU A 28 -4.77 9.05 6.85
N SER A 29 -5.13 10.33 6.89
CA SER A 29 -4.18 11.42 6.70
C SER A 29 -3.40 11.78 7.97
N GLN A 30 -3.86 11.32 9.13
CA GLN A 30 -3.30 11.68 10.44
C GLN A 30 -2.58 10.50 11.10
N VAL A 31 -2.97 9.27 10.77
CA VAL A 31 -2.43 8.05 11.41
C VAL A 31 -1.65 7.23 10.39
N ALA A 32 -0.37 7.00 10.66
CA ALA A 32 0.46 6.15 9.81
C ALA A 32 -0.03 4.71 9.89
N VAL A 33 -0.28 4.08 8.74
CA VAL A 33 -0.83 2.72 8.66
C VAL A 33 0.17 1.79 7.99
N THR A 34 0.52 0.70 8.65
CA THR A 34 1.31 -0.40 8.07
C THR A 34 0.45 -1.64 7.93
N PRO A 35 -0.07 -1.94 6.73
CA PRO A 35 -0.76 -3.21 6.50
C PRO A 35 0.18 -4.40 6.78
N PRO A 36 -0.37 -5.59 7.12
CA PRO A 36 0.43 -6.80 7.21
C PRO A 36 0.89 -7.25 5.82
N ASN A 37 1.94 -8.07 5.75
CA ASN A 37 2.38 -8.65 4.48
C ASN A 37 1.35 -9.65 3.91
N THR A 38 0.63 -10.31 4.80
CA THR A 38 -0.33 -11.38 4.48
C THR A 38 -1.59 -11.23 5.33
N ALA A 39 -2.70 -11.81 4.87
CA ALA A 39 -3.89 -12.02 5.70
C ALA A 39 -3.86 -13.43 6.30
N THR A 40 -4.33 -13.59 7.52
CA THR A 40 -4.62 -14.91 8.10
C THR A 40 -5.77 -15.54 7.32
N GLY A 41 -5.58 -16.80 6.90
CA GLY A 41 -6.51 -17.47 6.00
C GLY A 41 -6.53 -16.87 4.59
N ALA A 42 -5.50 -16.11 4.19
CA ALA A 42 -5.38 -15.62 2.82
C ALA A 42 -5.63 -16.77 1.84
N PRO A 43 -6.52 -16.59 0.84
CA PRO A 43 -6.80 -17.64 -0.11
C PRO A 43 -5.49 -18.10 -0.74
N ALA A 44 -5.39 -19.41 -1.01
CA ALA A 44 -4.39 -19.90 -1.93
C ALA A 44 -4.48 -19.06 -3.21
N LEU A 45 -3.39 -18.38 -3.55
CA LEU A 45 -3.28 -17.64 -4.78
C LEU A 45 -3.36 -18.65 -5.93
N THR A 46 -4.32 -18.48 -6.84
CA THR A 46 -4.46 -19.42 -7.95
C THR A 46 -3.59 -19.02 -9.13
N GLY A 47 -2.97 -20.03 -9.71
CA GLY A 47 -1.85 -19.95 -10.64
C GLY A 47 -0.86 -21.06 -10.30
N ASP A 48 0.09 -21.32 -11.19
CA ASP A 48 1.19 -22.22 -10.86
C ASP A 48 2.18 -21.46 -9.96
N ALA A 49 1.98 -21.59 -8.64
CA ALA A 49 2.85 -20.98 -7.63
C ALA A 49 4.30 -21.49 -7.67
N ASN A 50 4.57 -22.59 -8.40
CA ASN A 50 5.92 -23.08 -8.64
C ASN A 50 6.57 -22.42 -9.86
N THR A 51 5.79 -21.68 -10.65
CA THR A 51 6.32 -20.81 -11.70
C THR A 51 6.40 -19.38 -11.21
N ASP A 52 7.61 -19.02 -10.77
CA ASP A 52 7.99 -17.63 -10.52
C ASP A 52 7.50 -16.75 -11.68
N TRP A 53 7.00 -15.54 -11.35
CA TRP A 53 6.59 -14.52 -12.31
C TRP A 53 5.26 -14.77 -13.03
N THR A 54 4.41 -15.65 -12.52
CA THR A 54 3.02 -15.75 -12.98
C THR A 54 2.12 -14.64 -12.42
N LYS A 55 1.07 -14.34 -13.18
CA LYS A 55 -0.04 -13.50 -12.69
C LYS A 55 -0.90 -14.34 -11.78
N LEU A 56 -0.82 -14.05 -10.49
CA LEU A 56 -1.67 -14.68 -9.49
C LEU A 56 -2.97 -13.90 -9.40
N LYS A 57 -4.09 -14.61 -9.54
CA LYS A 57 -5.41 -14.01 -9.38
C LYS A 57 -5.90 -14.31 -7.97
N VAL A 58 -6.41 -13.29 -7.28
CA VAL A 58 -7.20 -13.54 -6.09
C VAL A 58 -8.51 -14.21 -6.52
N LEU A 59 -8.84 -15.30 -5.83
CA LEU A 59 -10.02 -16.16 -5.98
C LEU A 59 -11.38 -15.36 -5.96
N PRO A 60 -12.57 -15.98 -6.12
CA PRO A 60 -13.86 -15.28 -6.26
C PRO A 60 -14.16 -14.24 -5.18
N ALA A 61 -15.15 -13.37 -5.40
CA ALA A 61 -15.44 -12.17 -4.59
C ALA A 61 -15.42 -12.37 -3.05
N GLY A 62 -16.01 -13.44 -2.51
CA GLY A 62 -15.95 -13.78 -1.08
C GLY A 62 -14.53 -13.92 -0.52
N LYS A 63 -13.60 -14.41 -1.35
CA LYS A 63 -12.18 -14.61 -1.05
C LYS A 63 -11.33 -13.36 -1.31
N ARG A 64 -11.94 -12.20 -1.55
CA ARG A 64 -11.24 -10.93 -1.78
C ARG A 64 -11.45 -9.91 -0.68
N VAL A 65 -12.43 -10.14 0.18
CA VAL A 65 -12.75 -9.25 1.29
C VAL A 65 -12.16 -9.81 2.57
N ALA A 66 -11.46 -8.95 3.31
CA ALA A 66 -10.94 -9.26 4.63
C ALA A 66 -11.54 -8.31 5.67
N TYR A 67 -11.66 -8.80 6.90
CA TYR A 67 -12.07 -8.03 8.06
C TYR A 67 -10.87 -7.75 8.95
N LEU A 68 -10.79 -6.51 9.42
CA LEU A 68 -9.60 -5.99 10.06
C LEU A 68 -9.72 -6.01 11.59
N THR A 69 -8.70 -6.54 12.26
CA THR A 69 -8.51 -6.36 13.70
C THR A 69 -7.37 -5.39 13.93
N LEU A 70 -7.68 -4.17 14.37
CA LEU A 70 -6.71 -3.09 14.51
C LEU A 70 -5.84 -3.27 15.76
N SER A 71 -4.57 -2.89 15.65
CA SER A 71 -3.61 -2.86 16.76
C SER A 71 -2.50 -1.84 16.51
N VAL A 72 -1.61 -1.64 17.48
CA VAL A 72 -0.41 -0.83 17.31
C VAL A 72 0.73 -1.72 16.83
N SER A 73 1.46 -1.26 15.83
CA SER A 73 2.63 -1.99 15.32
C SER A 73 3.73 -2.09 16.37
N ASN A 74 4.15 -3.33 16.62
CA ASN A 74 5.33 -3.67 17.41
C ASN A 74 6.59 -3.86 16.55
N ASP A 75 6.46 -3.71 15.21
CA ASP A 75 7.61 -3.77 14.30
C ASP A 75 8.59 -2.64 14.63
N VAL A 76 9.84 -3.00 14.92
CA VAL A 76 10.93 -2.06 15.21
C VAL A 76 11.16 -1.10 14.06
N ALA A 77 10.80 -1.41 12.82
CA ALA A 77 10.91 -0.47 11.71
C ALA A 77 9.74 0.53 11.64
N LYS A 78 8.61 0.26 12.31
CA LYS A 78 7.35 1.02 12.15
C LYS A 78 6.59 1.19 13.47
N LYS A 79 7.31 1.24 14.58
CA LYS A 79 6.76 1.32 15.93
C LYS A 79 5.82 2.52 16.05
N GLY A 80 4.64 2.30 16.63
CA GLY A 80 3.64 3.35 16.83
C GLY A 80 2.70 3.59 15.64
N ALA A 81 2.94 2.99 14.47
CA ALA A 81 1.97 2.97 13.39
C ALA A 81 0.75 2.11 13.75
N LEU A 82 -0.42 2.47 13.21
CA LEU A 82 -1.58 1.58 13.21
C LEU A 82 -1.26 0.39 12.29
N THR A 83 -1.46 -0.82 12.79
CA THR A 83 -1.42 -2.05 11.99
C THR A 83 -2.73 -2.79 12.15
N PHE A 84 -2.89 -3.89 11.41
CA PHE A 84 -4.03 -4.76 11.58
C PHE A 84 -3.71 -6.19 11.19
N GLU A 85 -4.41 -7.12 11.82
CA GLU A 85 -4.58 -8.46 11.29
C GLU A 85 -5.74 -8.43 10.29
N ALA A 86 -5.54 -9.06 9.14
CA ALA A 86 -6.57 -9.23 8.13
C ALA A 86 -7.03 -10.69 8.12
N GLU A 87 -8.32 -10.93 8.29
CA GLU A 87 -8.93 -12.26 8.22
C GLU A 87 -9.94 -12.30 7.08
N MET A 88 -9.80 -13.26 6.17
CA MET A 88 -10.66 -13.34 4.99
C MET A 88 -12.12 -13.61 5.38
N ALA A 89 -13.09 -13.06 4.63
CA ALA A 89 -14.51 -13.15 4.96
C ALA A 89 -14.97 -14.58 5.25
N ASP A 90 -14.51 -15.57 4.48
CA ASP A 90 -14.82 -17.00 4.67
C ASP A 90 -14.44 -17.55 6.06
N GLY A 91 -13.46 -16.97 6.75
CA GLY A 91 -13.04 -17.37 8.11
C GLY A 91 -13.74 -16.60 9.23
N VAL A 92 -14.36 -15.47 8.92
CA VAL A 92 -14.92 -14.54 9.91
C VAL A 92 -16.40 -14.85 10.13
N SER A 93 -16.82 -15.00 11.40
CA SER A 93 -18.23 -15.21 11.75
C SER A 93 -19.12 -14.04 11.32
N SER A 94 -20.39 -14.31 10.98
CA SER A 94 -21.33 -13.26 10.53
C SER A 94 -21.49 -12.12 11.54
N GLY A 95 -21.46 -12.41 12.85
CA GLY A 95 -21.50 -11.40 13.90
C GLY A 95 -20.25 -10.50 13.90
N ASP A 96 -19.07 -11.08 13.73
CA ASP A 96 -17.82 -10.33 13.66
C ASP A 96 -17.76 -9.40 12.44
N ARG A 97 -18.37 -9.81 11.32
CA ARG A 97 -18.45 -9.01 10.09
C ARG A 97 -19.23 -7.70 10.28
N LEU A 98 -20.08 -7.60 11.30
CA LEU A 98 -20.86 -6.40 11.61
C LEU A 98 -20.05 -5.35 12.40
N VAL A 99 -19.00 -5.79 13.10
CA VAL A 99 -18.24 -4.93 14.03
C VAL A 99 -16.80 -4.68 13.59
N LYS A 100 -16.25 -5.53 12.72
CA LYS A 100 -14.91 -5.36 12.14
C LYS A 100 -15.00 -4.55 10.83
N PRO A 101 -14.05 -3.65 10.55
CA PRO A 101 -13.96 -2.99 9.25
C PRO A 101 -13.71 -4.01 8.14
N GLY A 102 -14.63 -4.11 7.18
CA GLY A 102 -14.43 -4.89 5.96
C GLY A 102 -13.63 -4.08 4.94
N CYS A 103 -12.71 -4.74 4.23
CA CYS A 103 -11.96 -4.14 3.13
C CYS A 103 -11.75 -5.12 1.97
N TRP A 104 -11.65 -4.59 0.76
CA TRP A 104 -11.03 -5.31 -0.34
C TRP A 104 -9.53 -5.47 -0.05
N TRP A 105 -9.05 -6.71 0.00
CA TRP A 105 -7.68 -7.03 0.37
C TRP A 105 -6.91 -7.60 -0.81
N LEU A 106 -5.77 -6.99 -1.13
CA LEU A 106 -4.83 -7.49 -2.13
C LEU A 106 -3.53 -7.94 -1.42
N PRO A 107 -3.32 -9.26 -1.25
CA PRO A 107 -2.08 -9.77 -0.66
C PRO A 107 -0.91 -9.57 -1.62
N TRP A 108 0.31 -9.82 -1.11
CA TRP A 108 1.52 -9.80 -1.91
C TRP A 108 2.25 -11.15 -1.84
N GLN A 109 2.91 -11.50 -2.94
CA GLN A 109 3.84 -12.62 -3.01
C GLN A 109 5.06 -12.18 -3.82
N SER A 110 6.26 -12.43 -3.28
CA SER A 110 7.53 -12.11 -3.94
C SER A 110 7.60 -12.74 -5.32
N ARG A 111 8.15 -12.03 -6.30
CA ARG A 111 8.31 -12.46 -7.70
C ARG A 111 7.01 -12.73 -8.44
N HIS A 112 5.88 -12.26 -7.93
CA HIS A 112 4.58 -12.43 -8.58
C HIS A 112 3.90 -11.08 -8.82
N ILE A 113 2.99 -11.07 -9.79
CA ILE A 113 2.04 -9.97 -9.97
C ILE A 113 0.71 -10.47 -9.44
N VAL A 114 0.33 -10.02 -8.26
CA VAL A 114 -0.98 -10.35 -7.66
C VAL A 114 -2.00 -9.35 -8.18
N THR A 115 -3.12 -9.85 -8.69
CA THR A 115 -4.19 -9.01 -9.25
C THR A 115 -5.50 -9.20 -8.49
N LEU A 116 -6.14 -8.07 -8.19
CA LEU A 116 -7.50 -7.99 -7.65
C LEU A 116 -8.38 -7.19 -8.60
N LYS A 117 -9.54 -7.75 -8.99
CA LYS A 117 -10.61 -6.97 -9.62
C LYS A 117 -11.64 -6.63 -8.54
N ILE A 118 -11.90 -5.35 -8.35
CA ILE A 118 -12.89 -4.85 -7.40
C ILE A 118 -14.22 -4.73 -8.13
N ASP A 119 -15.26 -5.31 -7.54
CA ASP A 119 -16.59 -5.28 -8.13
C ASP A 119 -17.27 -3.93 -7.91
N ALA A 120 -18.15 -3.56 -8.83
CA ALA A 120 -18.97 -2.36 -8.71
C ALA A 120 -19.84 -2.41 -7.44
N LEU A 121 -20.30 -1.26 -6.98
CA LEU A 121 -21.26 -1.21 -5.87
C LEU A 121 -22.64 -1.67 -6.37
N ASN A 122 -22.89 -2.98 -6.34
CA ASN A 122 -24.12 -3.62 -6.81
C ASN A 122 -24.89 -4.38 -5.71
N GLY A 123 -24.73 -3.98 -4.45
CA GLY A 123 -25.43 -4.59 -3.31
C GLY A 123 -24.51 -5.41 -2.40
N MET A 124 -25.05 -6.51 -1.87
CA MET A 124 -24.34 -7.44 -0.98
C MET A 124 -23.43 -8.38 -1.80
N LEU A 125 -22.31 -8.76 -1.20
CA LEU A 125 -21.44 -9.82 -1.69
C LEU A 125 -21.80 -11.13 -0.98
N LYS A 126 -21.35 -12.26 -1.54
CA LYS A 126 -21.54 -13.59 -0.96
C LYS A 126 -20.19 -14.25 -0.66
N ASP A 127 -20.11 -14.91 0.49
CA ASP A 127 -18.95 -15.71 0.87
C ASP A 127 -19.02 -17.13 0.28
N ALA A 128 -18.05 -17.99 0.60
CA ALA A 128 -18.06 -19.38 0.15
C ALA A 128 -19.25 -20.21 0.66
N ALA A 129 -19.89 -19.79 1.77
CA ALA A 129 -21.09 -20.40 2.34
C ALA A 129 -22.39 -19.75 1.82
N ASN A 130 -22.31 -18.88 0.80
CA ASN A 130 -23.43 -18.16 0.19
C ASN A 130 -24.13 -17.17 1.15
N VAL A 131 -23.48 -16.78 2.24
CA VAL A 131 -23.97 -15.79 3.21
C VAL A 131 -23.69 -14.38 2.70
N ASP A 132 -24.72 -13.54 2.71
CA ASP A 132 -24.62 -12.15 2.28
C ASP A 132 -23.82 -11.29 3.27
N PHE A 133 -22.94 -10.44 2.76
CA PHE A 133 -22.24 -9.43 3.54
C PHE A 133 -22.05 -8.12 2.75
N PRO A 134 -21.87 -6.97 3.42
CA PRO A 134 -21.76 -5.67 2.74
C PRO A 134 -20.55 -5.59 1.80
N ASN A 135 -20.71 -4.98 0.63
CA ASN A 135 -19.60 -4.66 -0.27
C ASN A 135 -18.78 -3.49 0.31
N PRO A 136 -17.54 -3.70 0.78
CA PRO A 136 -16.82 -2.68 1.52
C PRO A 136 -16.37 -1.51 0.63
N GLY A 137 -16.43 -0.30 1.18
CA GLY A 137 -15.93 0.93 0.56
C GLY A 137 -14.47 1.25 0.92
N LEU A 138 -13.72 0.25 1.39
CA LEU A 138 -12.33 0.35 1.84
C LEU A 138 -11.49 -0.67 1.08
N PHE A 139 -10.28 -0.31 0.70
CA PHE A 139 -9.29 -1.20 0.10
C PHE A 139 -7.94 -1.03 0.80
N PHE A 140 -7.24 -2.14 1.02
CA PHE A 140 -5.83 -2.16 1.36
C PHE A 140 -5.10 -3.21 0.56
N THR A 141 -3.81 -2.98 0.34
CA THR A 141 -2.89 -4.00 -0.10
C THR A 141 -1.83 -4.26 0.96
N ALA A 142 -1.11 -5.38 0.83
CA ALA A 142 0.02 -5.70 1.70
C ALA A 142 1.07 -4.57 1.76
N ALA A 143 1.91 -4.58 2.80
CA ALA A 143 2.94 -3.57 2.97
C ALA A 143 3.85 -3.41 1.75
N LEU A 144 4.27 -2.17 1.49
CA LEU A 144 5.13 -1.84 0.38
C LEU A 144 6.60 -1.85 0.82
N SER A 145 7.32 -2.90 0.46
CA SER A 145 8.76 -3.06 0.72
C SER A 145 9.56 -3.04 -0.58
N GLY A 146 9.35 -1.99 -1.39
CA GLY A 146 9.92 -1.88 -2.75
C GLY A 146 9.08 -2.47 -3.87
N CYS A 147 7.83 -2.75 -3.55
CA CYS A 147 6.81 -3.12 -4.51
C CYS A 147 6.30 -1.90 -5.30
N SER A 148 5.60 -2.19 -6.38
CA SER A 148 4.85 -1.22 -7.18
C SER A 148 3.37 -1.63 -7.20
N VAL A 149 2.50 -0.64 -7.13
CA VAL A 149 1.04 -0.83 -7.20
C VAL A 149 0.50 -0.10 -8.40
N PHE A 150 -0.33 -0.77 -9.17
CA PHE A 150 -0.96 -0.22 -10.36
C PHE A 150 -2.48 -0.35 -10.25
N VAL A 151 -3.19 0.70 -10.63
CA VAL A 151 -4.66 0.72 -10.68
C VAL A 151 -5.07 1.05 -12.11
N ARG A 152 -6.01 0.31 -12.67
CA ARG A 152 -6.54 0.56 -14.01
C ARG A 152 -8.02 0.24 -14.15
N GLY A 153 -8.59 0.73 -15.26
CA GLY A 153 -9.94 0.41 -15.68
C GLY A 153 -10.96 1.46 -15.24
N HIS A 154 -12.23 1.07 -15.19
CA HIS A 154 -13.31 1.97 -14.83
C HIS A 154 -13.26 2.31 -13.33
N VAL A 155 -13.49 3.57 -12.99
CA VAL A 155 -13.41 4.06 -11.60
C VAL A 155 -14.39 3.36 -10.64
N GLN A 156 -15.46 2.77 -11.17
CA GLN A 156 -16.43 2.04 -10.35
C GLN A 156 -16.06 0.58 -10.06
N HIS A 157 -15.21 -0.03 -10.89
CA HIS A 157 -14.81 -1.43 -10.77
C HIS A 157 -13.36 -1.65 -11.23
N PRO A 158 -12.40 -0.98 -10.56
CA PRO A 158 -11.01 -0.98 -10.99
C PRO A 158 -10.36 -2.35 -10.79
N SER A 159 -9.27 -2.57 -11.52
CA SER A 159 -8.34 -3.67 -11.28
C SER A 159 -7.07 -3.11 -10.64
N VAL A 160 -6.66 -3.72 -9.53
CA VAL A 160 -5.46 -3.36 -8.77
C VAL A 160 -4.43 -4.47 -8.90
N TYR A 161 -3.18 -4.09 -9.09
CA TYR A 161 -2.04 -4.98 -9.25
C TYR A 161 -1.01 -4.62 -8.19
N HIS A 162 -0.51 -5.62 -7.46
CA HIS A 162 0.62 -5.48 -6.56
C HIS A 162 1.74 -6.37 -7.10
N ALA A 163 2.86 -5.74 -7.46
CA ALA A 163 4.02 -6.43 -8.01
C ALA A 163 5.28 -6.05 -7.23
N GLY A 164 6.12 -7.02 -6.87
CA GLY A 164 7.33 -6.73 -6.11
C GLY A 164 8.25 -7.93 -5.98
N ILE A 165 9.48 -7.66 -5.57
CA ILE A 165 10.52 -8.65 -5.29
C ILE A 165 11.06 -8.39 -3.89
N ASP A 166 11.46 -9.43 -3.19
CA ASP A 166 12.13 -9.39 -1.87
C ASP A 166 13.59 -8.87 -1.91
N GLY A 167 13.95 -8.08 -2.93
CA GLY A 167 15.29 -7.55 -3.13
C GLY A 167 16.23 -8.44 -3.94
N LYS A 168 15.81 -9.64 -4.36
CA LYS A 168 16.59 -10.50 -5.27
C LYS A 168 15.86 -10.75 -6.59
N LEU A 169 16.33 -10.11 -7.66
CA LEU A 169 15.93 -10.43 -9.04
C LEU A 169 16.43 -11.81 -9.48
N PHE A 170 17.56 -12.27 -8.90
CA PHE A 170 18.18 -13.53 -9.24
C PHE A 170 18.55 -14.27 -7.96
N ASP A 171 18.07 -15.51 -7.81
CA ASP A 171 18.83 -16.47 -7.02
C ASP A 171 19.99 -16.95 -7.89
N SER A 172 21.21 -16.88 -7.36
CA SER A 172 22.45 -17.27 -8.01
C SER A 172 22.49 -18.76 -8.43
N GLY A 173 21.48 -19.55 -8.06
CA GLY A 173 21.45 -21.00 -8.21
C GLY A 173 20.83 -21.52 -9.50
N ASN A 174 19.54 -21.30 -9.79
CA ASN A 174 18.83 -22.12 -10.80
C ASN A 174 17.45 -21.57 -11.21
N VAL A 175 17.36 -20.34 -11.72
CA VAL A 175 16.03 -19.78 -12.09
C VAL A 175 15.66 -20.14 -13.54
N LYS A 176 14.84 -21.19 -13.72
CA LYS A 176 13.95 -21.39 -14.88
C LYS A 176 12.79 -20.38 -14.81
N GLY A 177 13.09 -19.09 -14.85
CA GLY A 177 12.10 -18.01 -14.70
C GLY A 177 11.46 -17.63 -16.04
N VAL A 178 10.18 -17.22 -15.99
CA VAL A 178 9.36 -16.82 -17.15
C VAL A 178 9.97 -15.65 -17.94
N PHE A 179 10.80 -14.82 -17.31
CA PHE A 179 11.60 -13.84 -18.05
C PHE A 179 12.88 -14.49 -18.56
N ASN A 180 12.91 -14.69 -19.88
CA ASN A 180 14.09 -15.14 -20.60
C ASN A 180 15.31 -14.36 -20.11
N LYS A 181 16.34 -15.04 -19.57
CA LYS A 181 17.62 -14.39 -19.20
C LYS A 181 18.15 -13.53 -20.34
N ALA A 182 17.88 -13.90 -21.60
CA ALA A 182 18.20 -13.10 -22.77
C ALA A 182 17.38 -11.79 -22.86
N ALA A 183 16.11 -11.73 -22.45
CA ALA A 183 15.34 -10.49 -22.42
C ALA A 183 15.86 -9.51 -21.34
N ILE A 184 16.32 -10.03 -20.20
CA ILE A 184 16.98 -9.19 -19.19
C ILE A 184 18.37 -8.76 -19.66
N LYS A 185 19.19 -9.70 -20.17
CA LYS A 185 20.54 -9.43 -20.68
C LYS A 185 20.57 -8.52 -21.91
N SER A 186 19.55 -8.59 -22.78
CA SER A 186 19.42 -7.73 -23.97
C SER A 186 18.90 -6.33 -23.65
N GLY A 187 18.62 -6.02 -22.38
CA GLY A 187 18.07 -4.73 -21.98
C GLY A 187 16.57 -4.55 -22.25
N GLN A 188 15.89 -5.56 -22.81
CA GLN A 188 14.43 -5.54 -22.99
C GLN A 188 13.68 -5.42 -21.67
N LEU A 189 14.27 -5.83 -20.55
CA LEU A 189 13.76 -5.62 -19.18
C LEU A 189 14.68 -4.74 -18.32
N ALA A 190 15.64 -4.04 -18.92
CA ALA A 190 16.46 -3.06 -18.21
C ALA A 190 15.65 -1.80 -17.89
N GLY A 191 16.05 -1.10 -16.82
CA GLY A 191 15.38 0.09 -16.31
C GLY A 191 15.38 0.13 -14.79
N ASN A 192 14.61 1.05 -14.20
CA ASN A 192 14.33 1.00 -12.77
C ASN A 192 13.25 -0.07 -12.47
N SER A 193 13.00 -0.36 -11.18
CA SER A 193 11.97 -1.33 -10.75
C SER A 193 10.60 -1.05 -11.39
N ALA A 194 10.19 0.22 -11.48
CA ALA A 194 8.93 0.60 -12.11
C ALA A 194 8.90 0.24 -13.60
N ASP A 195 9.95 0.56 -14.35
CA ASP A 195 10.06 0.22 -15.77
C ASP A 195 10.01 -1.29 -15.99
N PHE A 196 10.71 -2.05 -15.14
CA PHE A 196 10.65 -3.50 -15.15
C PHE A 196 9.20 -3.98 -14.96
N TRP A 197 8.50 -3.49 -13.94
CA TRP A 197 7.12 -3.92 -13.69
C TRP A 197 6.15 -3.47 -14.78
N ARG A 198 6.29 -2.27 -15.34
CA ARG A 198 5.51 -1.81 -16.50
C ARG A 198 5.69 -2.74 -17.70
N ARG A 199 6.92 -3.21 -17.95
CA ARG A 199 7.26 -4.13 -19.05
C ARG A 199 6.84 -5.58 -18.76
N ALA A 200 7.01 -6.07 -17.55
CA ALA A 200 6.51 -7.36 -17.09
C ALA A 200 4.98 -7.43 -17.21
N MET A 201 4.34 -6.33 -16.85
CA MET A 201 2.93 -6.08 -17.12
C MET A 201 2.62 -5.82 -18.59
N GLY A 202 3.61 -5.60 -19.45
CA GLY A 202 3.51 -5.24 -20.88
C GLY A 202 2.79 -6.25 -21.76
N GLY A 203 2.52 -7.47 -21.28
CA GLY A 203 1.41 -8.30 -21.80
C GLY A 203 0.01 -7.67 -21.60
N MET A 204 -0.08 -6.47 -21.02
CA MET A 204 -1.26 -5.59 -20.95
C MET A 204 -1.22 -4.51 -22.04
N ASN A 205 -0.19 -4.49 -22.89
CA ASN A 205 -0.17 -3.76 -24.15
C ASN A 205 -0.74 -4.60 -25.30
N THR A 206 -1.20 -5.82 -25.03
CA THR A 206 -1.90 -6.66 -26.01
C THR A 206 -3.33 -6.85 -25.53
N GLY A 207 -4.31 -6.38 -26.32
CA GLY A 207 -5.71 -6.73 -26.10
C GLY A 207 -5.95 -8.24 -26.31
N PRO A 208 -7.14 -8.77 -25.99
CA PRO A 208 -7.56 -10.06 -26.50
C PRO A 208 -7.33 -10.09 -28.03
N GLY A 209 -6.54 -11.05 -28.53
CA GLY A 209 -6.20 -11.14 -29.97
C GLY A 209 -4.84 -10.56 -30.38
N GLY A 210 -3.96 -10.17 -29.45
CA GLY A 210 -2.58 -9.80 -29.78
C GLY A 210 -2.40 -8.40 -30.38
N THR A 211 -3.46 -7.58 -30.40
CA THR A 211 -3.38 -6.17 -30.81
C THR A 211 -2.51 -5.40 -29.84
N THR A 212 -1.32 -5.03 -30.32
CA THR A 212 -0.41 -4.15 -29.60
C THR A 212 -1.04 -2.76 -29.57
N TRP A 213 -1.42 -2.26 -28.39
CA TRP A 213 -1.98 -0.92 -28.22
C TRP A 213 -0.85 0.09 -28.51
N SER A 214 -0.78 0.55 -29.76
CA SER A 214 0.25 1.48 -30.25
C SER A 214 -0.09 2.97 -30.05
N GLY A 215 -1.12 3.27 -29.25
CA GLY A 215 -1.53 4.64 -28.94
C GLY A 215 -1.16 5.05 -27.51
N GLN A 216 -0.61 6.25 -27.35
CA GLN A 216 -0.67 6.99 -26.09
C GLN A 216 -2.09 6.88 -25.51
N TYR A 217 -2.21 6.74 -24.20
CA TYR A 217 -3.45 6.53 -23.42
C TYR A 217 -3.95 5.08 -23.35
N LYS A 218 -3.45 4.36 -22.33
CA LYS A 218 -4.33 3.46 -21.58
C LYS A 218 -5.25 4.34 -20.73
N PRO A 219 -6.58 4.31 -20.91
CA PRO A 219 -7.45 5.10 -20.04
C PRO A 219 -7.25 4.66 -18.59
N ASN A 220 -6.89 5.62 -17.74
CA ASN A 220 -6.84 5.52 -16.28
C ASN A 220 -5.85 4.49 -15.70
N LEU A 221 -4.67 4.29 -16.31
CA LEU A 221 -3.58 3.59 -15.60
C LEU A 221 -2.87 4.58 -14.67
N ALA A 222 -3.01 4.36 -13.36
CA ALA A 222 -2.28 5.09 -12.34
C ALA A 222 -1.37 4.16 -11.53
N GLU A 223 -0.27 4.69 -11.01
CA GLU A 223 0.73 3.85 -10.35
C GLU A 223 1.52 4.51 -9.24
N VAL A 224 1.97 3.67 -8.30
CA VAL A 224 2.87 3.99 -7.21
C VAL A 224 4.06 3.06 -7.27
N ASN A 225 5.27 3.60 -7.14
CA ASN A 225 6.53 2.86 -7.20
C ASN A 225 7.40 3.18 -5.99
N LEU A 226 8.41 2.34 -5.72
CA LEU A 226 9.40 2.48 -4.63
C LEU A 226 9.92 3.92 -4.47
N ASN A 227 10.18 4.62 -5.58
CA ASN A 227 10.75 5.96 -5.57
C ASN A 227 9.84 7.01 -4.92
N HIS A 228 8.53 6.76 -4.87
CA HIS A 228 7.58 7.70 -4.27
C HIS A 228 7.54 7.62 -2.74
N TYR A 229 8.01 6.54 -2.12
CA TYR A 229 7.76 6.30 -0.69
C TYR A 229 8.90 5.64 0.10
N VAL A 230 9.96 5.13 -0.52
CA VAL A 230 11.13 4.57 0.21
C VAL A 230 12.44 5.16 -0.27
N ASN A 231 12.73 5.15 -1.57
CA ASN A 231 14.08 5.50 -2.02
C ASN A 231 14.08 6.23 -3.37
N ASP A 232 14.46 7.50 -3.34
CA ASP A 232 14.85 8.25 -4.53
C ASP A 232 16.31 7.96 -4.90
N LYS A 233 16.54 7.65 -6.17
CA LYS A 233 17.86 7.27 -6.70
C LYS A 233 18.97 8.27 -6.38
N ALA A 234 18.66 9.57 -6.26
CA ALA A 234 19.67 10.59 -6.02
C ALA A 234 20.02 10.73 -4.53
N THR A 235 19.10 10.41 -3.62
CA THR A 235 19.27 10.71 -2.19
C THR A 235 19.34 9.48 -1.29
N GLY A 236 18.99 8.29 -1.79
CA GLY A 236 18.91 7.09 -0.96
C GLY A 236 17.68 7.03 -0.04
N THR A 237 16.83 8.06 -0.07
CA THR A 237 15.61 8.26 0.74
C THR A 237 14.60 9.04 -0.11
N THR A 238 13.43 9.43 0.42
CA THR A 238 12.51 10.30 -0.34
C THR A 238 12.84 11.78 -0.13
N VAL A 239 12.53 12.65 -1.10
CA VAL A 239 12.75 14.11 -1.00
C VAL A 239 12.13 14.70 0.27
N ASN A 240 10.89 14.30 0.59
CA ASN A 240 10.19 14.78 1.78
C ASN A 240 10.81 14.26 3.09
N ALA A 241 11.29 13.01 3.13
CA ALA A 241 11.98 12.47 4.31
C ALA A 241 13.34 13.14 4.55
N ALA A 242 14.14 13.35 3.49
CA ALA A 242 15.39 14.09 3.57
C ALA A 242 15.17 15.54 4.06
N ALA A 243 14.14 16.20 3.54
CA ALA A 243 13.78 17.56 3.93
C ALA A 243 13.34 17.63 5.40
N LEU A 244 12.53 16.67 5.88
CA LEU A 244 12.14 16.57 7.28
C LEU A 244 13.36 16.35 8.18
N GLU A 245 14.25 15.42 7.85
CA GLU A 245 15.46 15.18 8.64
C GLU A 245 16.31 16.46 8.76
N LYS A 246 16.56 17.13 7.63
CA LYS A 246 17.29 18.40 7.60
C LYS A 246 16.60 19.47 8.44
N PHE A 247 15.27 19.55 8.38
CA PHE A 247 14.48 20.49 9.18
C PHE A 247 14.63 20.23 10.68
N ILE A 248 14.49 18.98 11.14
CA ILE A 248 14.62 18.64 12.56
C ILE A 248 16.05 18.94 13.04
N ARG A 249 17.08 18.54 12.29
CA ARG A 249 18.50 18.83 12.63
C ARG A 249 18.75 20.33 12.78
N LYS A 250 18.28 21.14 11.83
CA LYS A 250 18.42 22.60 11.87
C LYS A 250 17.74 23.22 13.09
N ASN A 251 16.63 22.65 13.53
CA ASN A 251 15.81 23.17 14.63
C ASN A 251 15.99 22.39 15.96
N LYS A 252 17.05 21.58 16.10
CA LYS A 252 17.34 20.79 17.31
C LYS A 252 17.21 21.59 18.61
N LYS A 253 17.76 22.81 18.64
CA LYS A 253 17.70 23.70 19.82
C LYS A 253 16.28 24.14 20.17
N LEU A 254 15.43 24.37 19.16
CA LEU A 254 14.06 24.84 19.35
C LEU A 254 13.17 23.77 19.96
N TYR A 255 13.28 22.52 19.50
CA TYR A 255 12.42 21.42 19.96
C TYR A 255 13.06 20.54 21.04
N GLY A 256 14.37 20.67 21.27
CA GLY A 256 15.12 19.78 22.16
C GLY A 256 15.22 18.35 21.63
N ILE A 257 15.20 18.17 20.31
CA ILE A 257 15.19 16.87 19.63
C ILE A 257 16.49 16.68 18.84
N ASP A 258 17.19 15.58 19.11
CA ASP A 258 18.32 15.13 18.30
C ASP A 258 17.88 13.96 17.40
N VAL A 259 17.73 14.20 16.10
CA VAL A 259 17.33 13.13 15.18
C VAL A 259 18.52 12.22 14.87
N LEU A 260 18.31 10.93 15.04
CA LEU A 260 19.29 9.88 14.78
C LEU A 260 19.11 9.32 13.37
N ALA A 261 17.87 9.02 12.97
CA ALA A 261 17.53 8.53 11.64
C ALA A 261 16.09 8.88 11.24
N VAL A 262 15.86 9.04 9.92
CA VAL A 262 14.53 9.16 9.32
C VAL A 262 14.41 8.14 8.18
N SER A 263 13.53 7.16 8.35
CA SER A 263 13.34 6.06 7.40
C SER A 263 11.97 6.16 6.76
N PRO A 264 11.87 6.50 5.46
CA PRO A 264 10.59 6.56 4.76
C PRO A 264 10.04 5.18 4.44
N TRP A 265 8.71 5.09 4.39
CA TRP A 265 7.98 3.92 3.92
C TRP A 265 6.59 4.34 3.43
N GLY A 266 5.79 3.40 2.93
CA GLY A 266 4.50 3.74 2.33
C GLY A 266 3.42 2.69 2.51
N CYS A 267 2.20 3.15 2.31
CA CYS A 267 0.99 2.33 2.28
C CYS A 267 0.11 2.78 1.12
N VAL A 268 -0.52 1.83 0.43
CA VAL A 268 -1.55 2.12 -0.56
C VAL A 268 -2.89 1.62 -0.05
N PHE A 269 -3.86 2.53 -0.07
CA PHE A 269 -5.24 2.25 0.30
C PHE A 269 -6.19 2.85 -0.73
N GLY A 270 -7.44 2.41 -0.69
CA GLY A 270 -8.49 2.94 -1.54
C GLY A 270 -9.75 3.21 -0.73
N LEU A 271 -10.48 4.24 -1.12
CA LEU A 271 -11.77 4.62 -0.55
C LEU A 271 -12.79 4.74 -1.67
N ARG A 272 -14.00 4.23 -1.41
CA ARG A 272 -15.13 4.39 -2.32
C ARG A 272 -15.99 5.56 -1.89
N GLU A 273 -16.13 6.56 -2.74
CA GLU A 273 -17.05 7.69 -2.58
C GLU A 273 -18.23 7.51 -3.54
N GLY A 274 -19.40 7.18 -2.99
CA GLY A 274 -20.55 6.73 -3.79
C GLY A 274 -20.20 5.48 -4.59
N THR A 275 -20.15 5.59 -5.92
CA THR A 275 -19.77 4.49 -6.82
C THR A 275 -18.32 4.56 -7.27
N VAL A 276 -17.60 5.65 -6.98
CA VAL A 276 -16.27 5.94 -7.53
C VAL A 276 -15.20 5.51 -6.53
N TRP A 277 -14.19 4.79 -7.02
CA TRP A 277 -13.01 4.49 -6.23
C TRP A 277 -11.94 5.55 -6.40
N HIS A 278 -11.36 5.92 -5.26
CA HIS A 278 -10.17 6.75 -5.16
C HIS A 278 -9.06 5.94 -4.50
N PHE A 279 -7.85 5.97 -5.05
CA PHE A 279 -6.69 5.31 -4.45
C PHE A 279 -5.62 6.33 -4.07
N TYR A 280 -4.99 6.06 -2.94
CA TYR A 280 -4.09 6.97 -2.27
C TYR A 280 -2.79 6.27 -1.92
N LEU A 281 -1.69 7.02 -2.09
CA LEU A 281 -0.41 6.73 -1.48
C LEU A 281 -0.32 7.50 -0.17
N GLN A 282 -0.18 6.78 0.94
CA GLN A 282 0.26 7.34 2.21
C GLN A 282 1.79 7.26 2.28
N GLN A 283 2.47 8.41 2.23
CA GLN A 283 3.89 8.51 2.53
C GLN A 283 4.06 8.61 4.04
N ASN A 284 4.82 7.69 4.62
CA ASN A 284 5.08 7.63 6.04
C ASN A 284 6.58 7.74 6.31
N VAL A 285 6.93 8.08 7.55
CA VAL A 285 8.30 8.04 8.06
C VAL A 285 8.32 7.40 9.42
N THR A 286 9.42 6.69 9.70
CA THR A 286 9.83 6.33 11.05
C THR A 286 10.97 7.25 11.45
N ILE A 287 10.84 7.92 12.60
CA ILE A 287 11.78 8.91 13.09
C ILE A 287 12.39 8.35 14.37
N ILE A 288 13.70 8.09 14.35
CA ILE A 288 14.47 7.70 15.54
C ILE A 288 15.18 8.95 16.05
N TYR A 289 14.96 9.30 17.31
CA TYR A 289 15.44 10.57 17.87
C TYR A 289 15.72 10.45 19.38
N SER A 290 16.47 11.37 19.96
CA SER A 290 16.60 11.49 21.42
C SER A 290 16.13 12.85 21.90
N LYS A 291 15.55 12.87 23.10
CA LYS A 291 15.15 14.08 23.82
C LYS A 291 15.62 13.96 25.27
N GLY A 292 16.79 14.53 25.55
CA GLY A 292 17.40 14.51 26.88
C GLY A 292 17.88 13.13 27.36
N GLY A 293 18.21 12.19 26.47
CA GLY A 293 18.73 10.89 26.86
C GLY A 293 18.44 9.76 25.87
N ALA A 294 17.69 8.75 26.30
CA ALA A 294 17.47 7.51 25.55
C ALA A 294 16.81 7.74 24.18
N PRO A 295 17.20 6.95 23.15
CA PRO A 295 16.52 6.95 21.87
C PRO A 295 15.03 6.60 21.99
N LYS A 296 14.22 7.35 21.26
CA LYS A 296 12.79 7.16 21.03
C LYS A 296 12.58 6.91 19.54
N GLN A 297 11.42 6.32 19.23
CA GLN A 297 11.02 6.07 17.87
C GLN A 297 9.53 6.26 17.72
N ASP A 298 9.13 6.98 16.66
CA ASP A 298 7.74 7.20 16.30
C ASP A 298 7.54 7.11 14.78
N ALA A 299 6.33 6.73 14.38
CA ALA A 299 5.88 6.79 12.99
C ALA A 299 4.99 8.03 12.77
N ALA A 300 5.11 8.66 11.61
CA ALA A 300 4.29 9.81 11.23
C ALA A 300 3.88 9.73 9.75
N VAL A 301 2.70 10.27 9.43
CA VAL A 301 2.28 10.51 8.05
C VAL A 301 2.97 11.78 7.56
N LEU A 302 3.70 11.68 6.45
CA LEU A 302 4.18 12.85 5.73
C LEU A 302 3.05 13.44 4.89
N ARG A 303 2.39 12.59 4.10
CA ARG A 303 1.40 13.03 3.12
C ARG A 303 0.51 11.87 2.69
N VAL A 304 -0.73 12.19 2.36
CA VAL A 304 -1.61 11.34 1.55
C VAL A 304 -1.79 12.00 0.19
N THR A 305 -1.50 11.24 -0.87
CA THR A 305 -1.59 11.70 -2.26
C THR A 305 -2.52 10.77 -3.01
N GLU A 306 -3.62 11.32 -3.51
CA GLU A 306 -4.49 10.61 -4.43
C GLU A 306 -3.76 10.39 -5.75
N PHE A 307 -3.79 9.16 -6.27
CA PHE A 307 -3.22 8.83 -7.57
C PHE A 307 -4.24 8.25 -8.55
N PHE A 308 -5.44 7.87 -8.09
CA PHE A 308 -6.54 7.42 -8.93
C PHE A 308 -7.87 8.00 -8.41
N PRO A 309 -8.78 8.51 -9.27
CA PRO A 309 -8.76 8.51 -10.73
C PRO A 309 -7.72 9.50 -11.30
N GLY A 310 -6.76 8.96 -12.04
CA GLY A 310 -5.61 9.69 -12.57
C GLY A 310 -4.92 8.86 -13.64
N VAL A 311 -3.94 9.46 -14.32
CA VAL A 311 -3.11 8.76 -15.30
C VAL A 311 -1.65 9.05 -14.97
N GLY A 312 -0.84 8.00 -14.96
CA GLY A 312 0.60 8.08 -14.73
C GLY A 312 1.01 7.79 -13.29
N GLN A 313 2.20 8.26 -12.95
CA GLN A 313 2.78 8.06 -11.63
C GLN A 313 2.16 9.02 -10.61
N ALA A 314 1.99 8.54 -9.38
CA ALA A 314 1.73 9.42 -8.25
C ALA A 314 2.84 10.47 -8.15
N ASP A 315 2.44 11.75 -8.13
CA ASP A 315 3.36 12.88 -8.01
C ASP A 315 3.12 13.58 -6.66
N PRO A 316 3.67 13.03 -5.55
CA PRO A 316 3.49 13.63 -4.24
C PRO A 316 4.19 15.00 -4.21
N PRO A 317 3.48 16.08 -3.85
CA PRO A 317 4.09 17.40 -3.81
C PRO A 317 5.17 17.48 -2.73
N ALA A 318 6.14 18.36 -2.94
CA ALA A 318 7.13 18.69 -1.92
C ALA A 318 6.44 19.35 -0.71
N LEU A 319 6.77 18.87 0.49
CA LEU A 319 6.26 19.44 1.74
C LEU A 319 6.97 20.73 2.10
N LYS A 320 6.28 21.61 2.84
CA LYS A 320 6.77 22.90 3.30
C LYS A 320 7.24 22.81 4.75
N ASN A 321 8.00 23.82 5.19
CA ASN A 321 8.47 23.90 6.58
C ASN A 321 7.34 23.85 7.62
N ALA A 322 6.14 24.35 7.30
CA ALA A 322 4.99 24.29 8.20
C ALA A 322 4.51 22.85 8.44
N ASP A 323 4.57 21.99 7.41
CA ASP A 323 4.22 20.57 7.55
C ASP A 323 5.23 19.86 8.46
N PHE A 324 6.53 20.16 8.28
CA PHE A 324 7.59 19.60 9.13
C PHE A 324 7.55 20.12 10.58
N ASP A 325 7.19 21.39 10.79
CA ASP A 325 6.98 21.96 12.13
C ASP A 325 5.88 21.21 12.88
N ALA A 326 4.74 20.95 12.23
CA ALA A 326 3.64 20.20 12.84
C ALA A 326 4.06 18.78 13.26
N ILE A 327 4.76 18.06 12.39
CA ILE A 327 5.31 16.72 12.71
C ILE A 327 6.30 16.81 13.88
N THR A 328 7.23 17.78 13.83
CA THR A 328 8.28 17.91 14.85
C THR A 328 7.70 18.29 16.22
N ARG A 329 6.66 19.11 16.28
CA ARG A 329 5.94 19.43 17.53
C ARG A 329 5.27 18.20 18.13
N ALA A 330 4.73 17.29 17.32
CA ALA A 330 4.13 16.06 17.83
C ALA A 330 5.16 15.09 18.46
N LEU A 331 6.45 15.23 18.13
CA LEU A 331 7.54 14.45 18.72
C LEU A 331 8.07 15.03 20.05
N ALA A 332 7.89 16.33 20.27
CA ALA A 332 8.42 17.07 21.40
C ALA A 332 7.55 16.87 22.64
#